data_AF-A0A401TKG9-F1
#
_entry.id   AF-A0A401TKG9-F1
#
_cell.length_a   1.000
_cell.length_b   1.000
_cell.length_c   1.000
_cell.angle_alpha   90.00
_cell.angle_beta   90.00
_cell.angle_gamma   90.00
#
_symmetry.space_group_name_H-M   'P 1'
#
loop_
_entity.id
_entity.type
_entity.pdbx_description
1 polymer ?
#
loop_
_entity_poly.entity_id
_entity_poly.type
_entity_poly.pdbx_seq_one_letter_code
_entity_poly.pdbx_strand_id
1 'polypeptide(L)'
;MRYRALIEKEAAGSGLAPEIAEAVMGVESGYNPDVIGGVGEIGLMQLLPSTARMLGFSGSLAELAIPENNIHFGVMYLAQAWRLAGGDLCTAVMKYRAGHGETRFSYLSVNYCVAVRARLFARGFRVTGTVPVATFGEPGRAGGGGGCGRKCLGAGGLIGRV
;
A
#
# COMPACT_ATOMS: atom_id res chain seq x y z
N MET A 1 13.18 14.80 -7.74
CA MET A 1 13.06 13.55 -6.95
C MET A 1 13.63 12.38 -7.77
N ARG A 2 14.27 11.40 -7.10
CA ARG A 2 15.08 10.31 -7.73
C ARG A 2 14.35 9.52 -8.83
N TYR A 3 13.06 9.24 -8.66
CA TYR A 3 12.28 8.37 -9.56
C TYR A 3 11.27 9.13 -10.43
N ARG A 4 11.33 10.47 -10.45
CA ARG A 4 10.28 11.30 -11.07
C ARG A 4 10.10 11.02 -12.57
N ALA A 5 11.20 10.99 -13.32
CA ALA A 5 11.15 10.76 -14.77
C ALA A 5 10.58 9.37 -15.13
N LEU A 6 10.89 8.35 -14.32
CA LEU A 6 10.32 7.01 -14.48
C LEU A 6 8.81 7.03 -14.23
N ILE A 7 8.36 7.65 -13.15
CA ILE A 7 6.93 7.76 -12.84
C ILE A 7 6.18 8.51 -13.94
N GLU A 8 6.72 9.62 -14.44
CA GLU A 8 6.11 10.40 -15.53
C GLU A 8 5.99 9.57 -16.82
N LYS A 9 7.05 8.83 -17.17
CA LYS A 9 7.05 7.92 -18.31
C LYS A 9 5.98 6.85 -18.16
N GLU A 10 5.91 6.16 -17.02
CA GLU A 10 5.01 5.03 -16.83
C GLU A 10 3.55 5.46 -16.63
N ALA A 11 3.31 6.69 -16.13
CA ALA A 11 1.97 7.24 -16.00
C ALA A 11 1.45 7.85 -17.32
N ALA A 12 2.30 8.06 -18.32
CA ALA A 12 1.95 8.71 -19.57
C ALA A 12 0.80 7.99 -20.28
N GLY A 13 -0.17 8.78 -20.77
CA GLY A 13 -1.34 8.26 -21.51
C GLY A 13 -2.37 7.49 -20.67
N SER A 14 -2.14 7.28 -19.38
CA SER A 14 -3.08 6.55 -18.52
C SER A 14 -4.20 7.41 -17.91
N GLY A 15 -4.06 8.74 -17.97
CA GLY A 15 -4.91 9.70 -17.27
C GLY A 15 -4.63 9.80 -15.77
N LEU A 16 -3.68 9.02 -15.24
CA LEU A 16 -3.20 9.13 -13.86
C LEU A 16 -2.16 10.26 -13.78
N ALA A 17 -2.35 11.21 -12.87
CA ALA A 17 -1.35 12.23 -12.59
C ALA A 17 -0.09 11.61 -11.95
N PRO A 18 1.14 11.87 -12.46
CA PRO A 18 2.39 11.33 -11.91
C PRO A 18 2.56 11.58 -10.41
N GLU A 19 2.01 12.68 -9.91
CA GLU A 19 1.99 13.07 -8.50
C GLU A 19 1.30 12.05 -7.61
N ILE A 20 0.22 11.42 -8.11
CA ILE A 20 -0.53 10.41 -7.37
C ILE A 20 0.33 9.16 -7.21
N ALA A 21 0.99 8.72 -8.29
CA ALA A 21 1.93 7.59 -8.23
C ALA A 21 3.13 7.88 -7.32
N GLU A 22 3.68 9.09 -7.35
CA GLU A 22 4.76 9.50 -6.46
C GLU A 22 4.32 9.56 -4.98
N ALA A 23 3.09 10.00 -4.72
CA ALA A 23 2.52 10.01 -3.38
C ALA A 23 2.29 8.58 -2.86
N VAL A 24 1.74 7.68 -3.70
CA VAL A 24 1.59 6.24 -3.41
C VAL A 24 2.94 5.61 -3.10
N MET A 25 3.94 5.74 -3.96
CA MET A 25 5.31 5.25 -3.72
C MET A 25 5.88 5.75 -2.38
N GLY A 26 5.60 7.00 -2.05
CA GLY A 26 5.99 7.57 -0.77
C GLY A 26 5.32 6.87 0.42
N VAL A 27 4.01 6.59 0.34
CA VAL A 27 3.28 5.85 1.39
C VAL A 27 3.79 4.41 1.51
N GLU A 28 4.05 3.76 0.38
CA GLU A 28 4.38 2.35 0.31
C GLU A 28 5.77 2.02 0.87
N SER A 29 6.81 2.75 0.43
CA SER A 29 8.19 2.38 0.81
C SER A 29 9.02 3.54 1.33
N GLY A 30 8.47 4.76 1.37
CA GLY A 30 9.26 5.95 1.65
C GLY A 30 10.40 6.15 0.63
N TYR A 31 10.20 5.70 -0.62
CA TYR A 31 11.19 5.74 -1.70
C TYR A 31 12.38 4.78 -1.53
N ASN A 32 12.29 3.80 -0.63
CA ASN A 32 13.29 2.75 -0.49
C ASN A 32 12.95 1.56 -1.42
N PRO A 33 13.82 1.20 -2.38
CA PRO A 33 13.57 0.07 -3.29
C PRO A 33 13.78 -1.30 -2.64
N ASP A 34 14.42 -1.37 -1.47
CA ASP A 34 14.79 -2.63 -0.81
C ASP A 34 13.72 -3.12 0.20
N VAL A 35 12.57 -2.43 0.28
CA VAL A 35 11.50 -2.77 1.22
C VAL A 35 10.77 -4.03 0.78
N ILE A 36 10.64 -4.99 1.70
CA ILE A 36 9.76 -6.14 1.57
C ILE A 36 8.65 -6.02 2.61
N GLY A 37 7.40 -6.01 2.16
CA GLY A 37 6.21 -5.87 2.98
C GLY A 37 5.87 -7.14 3.74
N GLY A 38 5.00 -6.99 4.74
CA GLY A 38 4.65 -8.07 5.67
C GLY A 38 3.91 -9.26 5.04
N VAL A 39 3.29 -9.08 3.87
CA VAL A 39 2.64 -10.16 3.13
C VAL A 39 3.39 -10.52 1.83
N GLY A 40 4.63 -10.03 1.68
CA GLY A 40 5.50 -10.32 0.55
C GLY A 40 5.44 -9.31 -0.60
N GLU A 41 4.92 -8.11 -0.36
CA GLU A 41 5.01 -7.00 -1.29
C GLU A 41 6.46 -6.57 -1.51
N ILE A 42 6.81 -6.11 -2.71
CA ILE A 42 8.20 -5.81 -3.07
C ILE A 42 8.35 -4.36 -3.52
N GLY A 43 9.39 -3.72 -2.99
CA GLY A 43 10.02 -2.53 -3.56
C GLY A 43 9.24 -1.22 -3.40
N LEU A 44 9.56 -0.29 -4.29
CA LEU A 44 9.12 1.11 -4.26
C LEU A 44 7.61 1.30 -4.16
N MET A 45 6.85 0.46 -4.87
CA MET A 45 5.40 0.54 -4.93
C MET A 45 4.71 -0.60 -4.18
N GLN A 46 5.48 -1.38 -3.40
CA GLN A 46 5.00 -2.54 -2.63
C GLN A 46 4.07 -3.43 -3.46
N LEU A 47 4.58 -3.88 -4.61
CA LEU A 47 3.82 -4.70 -5.53
C LEU A 47 3.89 -6.18 -5.11
N LEU A 48 2.73 -6.83 -4.99
CA LEU A 48 2.68 -8.28 -4.79
C LEU A 48 3.19 -9.01 -6.05
N PRO A 49 4.03 -10.05 -5.91
CA PRO A 49 4.51 -10.84 -7.06
C PRO A 49 3.38 -11.44 -7.90
N SER A 50 2.29 -11.89 -7.27
CA SER A 50 1.09 -12.39 -7.98
C SER A 50 0.44 -11.31 -8.83
N THR A 51 0.42 -10.06 -8.34
CA THR A 51 -0.11 -8.90 -9.09
C THR A 51 0.78 -8.56 -10.27
N ALA A 52 2.10 -8.52 -10.08
CA ALA A 52 3.04 -8.31 -11.18
C ALA A 52 2.86 -9.37 -12.29
N ARG A 53 2.70 -10.64 -11.90
CA ARG A 53 2.47 -11.77 -12.81
C ARG A 53 1.17 -11.62 -13.59
N MET A 54 0.08 -11.20 -12.95
CA MET A 54 -1.19 -10.91 -13.63
C MET A 54 -1.05 -9.80 -14.68
N LEU A 55 -0.13 -8.86 -14.47
CA LEU A 55 0.17 -7.77 -15.40
C LEU A 55 1.20 -8.14 -16.48
N GLY A 56 1.67 -9.39 -16.51
CA GLY A 56 2.58 -9.91 -17.53
C GLY A 56 4.06 -9.91 -17.14
N PHE A 57 4.43 -9.56 -15.91
CA PHE A 57 5.82 -9.70 -15.45
C PHE A 57 6.22 -11.17 -15.39
N SER A 58 7.33 -11.55 -16.05
CA SER A 58 7.82 -12.94 -16.11
C SER A 58 9.19 -13.16 -15.44
N GLY A 59 9.85 -12.10 -14.94
CA GLY A 59 11.15 -12.17 -14.29
C GLY A 59 11.14 -12.71 -12.84
N SER A 60 12.30 -12.82 -12.23
CA SER A 60 12.52 -13.20 -10.83
C SER A 60 12.05 -12.12 -9.82
N LEU A 61 12.01 -12.47 -8.53
CA LEU A 61 11.70 -11.48 -7.48
C LEU A 61 12.76 -10.39 -7.36
N ALA A 62 14.03 -10.73 -7.59
CA ALA A 62 15.11 -9.76 -7.62
C ALA A 62 14.94 -8.77 -8.79
N GLU A 63 14.52 -9.27 -9.97
CA GLU A 63 14.18 -8.41 -11.10
C GLU A 63 12.94 -7.55 -10.82
N LEU A 64 11.97 -8.04 -10.04
CA LEU A 64 10.80 -7.24 -9.65
C LEU A 64 11.16 -6.08 -8.70
N ALA A 65 12.23 -6.23 -7.92
CA ALA A 65 12.73 -5.19 -7.01
C ALA A 65 13.49 -4.08 -7.74
N ILE A 66 13.93 -4.32 -8.98
CA ILE A 66 14.57 -3.29 -9.81
C ILE A 66 13.61 -2.11 -9.99
N PRO A 67 14.02 -0.85 -9.68
CA PRO A 67 13.13 0.32 -9.71
C PRO A 67 12.31 0.45 -10.98
N GLU A 68 12.91 0.23 -12.15
CA GLU A 68 12.28 0.28 -13.46
C GLU A 68 11.08 -0.67 -13.54
N ASN A 69 11.28 -1.94 -13.19
CA ASN A 69 10.22 -2.95 -13.22
C ASN A 69 9.16 -2.67 -12.15
N ASN A 70 9.59 -2.36 -10.91
CA ASN A 70 8.69 -2.12 -9.80
C ASN A 70 7.76 -0.94 -10.07
N ILE A 71 8.31 0.17 -10.58
CA ILE A 71 7.55 1.36 -10.95
C ILE A 71 6.64 1.06 -12.14
N HIS A 72 7.15 0.39 -13.19
CA HIS A 72 6.34 0.06 -14.37
C HIS A 72 5.07 -0.71 -13.98
N PHE A 73 5.22 -1.85 -13.31
CA PHE A 73 4.05 -2.67 -12.95
C PHE A 73 3.21 -2.04 -11.83
N GLY A 74 3.82 -1.32 -10.88
CA GLY A 74 3.09 -0.60 -9.83
C GLY A 74 2.23 0.53 -10.39
N VAL A 75 2.77 1.35 -11.28
CA VAL A 75 2.02 2.43 -11.96
C VAL A 75 0.95 1.86 -12.87
N MET A 76 1.22 0.77 -13.61
CA MET A 76 0.19 0.07 -14.39
C MET A 76 -0.98 -0.39 -13.51
N TYR A 77 -0.70 -0.99 -12.34
CA TYR A 77 -1.74 -1.44 -11.41
C TYR A 77 -2.56 -0.27 -10.84
N LEU A 78 -1.88 0.82 -10.48
CA LEU A 78 -2.52 2.05 -9.99
C LEU A 78 -3.36 2.74 -11.07
N ALA A 79 -2.89 2.77 -12.31
CA ALA A 79 -3.64 3.32 -13.44
C ALA A 79 -4.92 2.54 -13.73
N GLN A 80 -4.89 1.20 -13.60
CA GLN A 80 -6.11 0.38 -13.67
C GLN A 80 -7.09 0.74 -12.53
N ALA A 81 -6.59 0.86 -11.30
CA ALA A 81 -7.40 1.26 -10.15
C ALA A 81 -8.02 2.66 -10.34
N TRP A 82 -7.25 3.61 -10.90
CA TRP A 82 -7.69 4.96 -11.23
C TRP A 82 -8.87 4.98 -12.22
N ARG A 83 -8.78 4.19 -13.29
CA ARG A 83 -9.86 4.04 -14.26
C ARG A 83 -11.11 3.43 -13.62
N LEU A 84 -10.95 2.36 -12.83
CA LEU A 84 -12.06 1.72 -12.12
C LEU A 84 -12.71 2.62 -11.06
N ALA A 85 -11.97 3.60 -10.55
CA ALA A 85 -12.47 4.60 -9.61
C ALA A 85 -13.14 5.80 -10.30
N GLY A 86 -13.14 5.88 -11.63
CA GLY A 86 -13.65 7.06 -12.35
C GLY A 86 -12.88 8.34 -12.01
N GLY A 87 -11.61 8.23 -11.63
CA GLY A 87 -10.79 9.37 -11.20
C GLY A 87 -11.01 9.84 -9.76
N ASP A 88 -11.75 9.10 -8.92
CA ASP A 88 -11.79 9.39 -7.48
C ASP A 88 -10.51 8.91 -6.78
N LEU A 89 -9.78 9.83 -6.15
CA LEU A 89 -8.51 9.55 -5.51
C LEU A 89 -8.62 8.49 -4.41
N CYS A 90 -9.57 8.65 -3.48
CA CYS A 90 -9.68 7.72 -2.35
C CYS A 90 -10.09 6.31 -2.78
N THR A 91 -10.99 6.21 -3.76
CA THR A 91 -11.41 4.94 -4.33
C THR A 91 -10.29 4.27 -5.10
N ALA A 92 -9.51 5.03 -5.88
CA ALA A 92 -8.36 4.50 -6.61
C ALA A 92 -7.31 3.90 -5.67
N VAL A 93 -6.92 4.64 -4.61
CA VAL A 93 -5.90 4.15 -3.68
C VAL A 93 -6.41 3.06 -2.75
N MET A 94 -7.72 3.03 -2.44
CA MET A 94 -8.35 1.89 -1.77
C MET A 94 -8.23 0.64 -2.65
N LYS A 95 -8.57 0.74 -3.94
CA LYS A 95 -8.47 -0.37 -4.91
C LYS A 95 -7.03 -0.81 -5.13
N TYR A 96 -6.08 0.11 -5.12
CA TYR A 96 -4.66 -0.22 -5.20
C TYR A 96 -4.23 -1.08 -4.01
N ARG A 97 -4.57 -0.65 -2.80
CA ARG A 97 -4.19 -1.32 -1.55
C ARG A 97 -4.93 -2.64 -1.29
N ALA A 98 -6.24 -2.65 -1.49
CA ALA A 98 -7.12 -3.75 -1.11
C ALA A 98 -7.47 -4.69 -2.27
N GLY A 99 -7.01 -4.36 -3.47
CA GLY A 99 -7.35 -5.06 -4.71
C GLY A 99 -8.49 -4.38 -5.48
N HIS A 100 -8.44 -4.48 -6.81
CA HIS A 100 -9.38 -3.79 -7.71
C HIS A 100 -10.86 -4.13 -7.51
N GLY A 101 -11.14 -5.33 -7.00
CA GLY A 101 -12.49 -5.81 -6.69
C GLY A 101 -13.09 -5.23 -5.41
N GLU A 102 -12.31 -4.58 -4.55
CA GLU A 102 -12.84 -3.97 -3.33
C GLU A 102 -13.77 -2.80 -3.67
N THR A 103 -14.88 -2.74 -2.96
CA THR A 103 -15.95 -1.74 -3.11
C THR A 103 -16.25 -0.99 -1.83
N ARG A 104 -15.69 -1.46 -0.70
CA ARG A 104 -15.93 -0.94 0.63
C ARG A 104 -14.66 -0.32 1.20
N PHE A 105 -14.81 0.71 2.02
CA PHE A 105 -13.69 1.31 2.72
C PHE A 105 -13.47 0.61 4.05
N SER A 106 -12.29 0.00 4.22
CA SER A 106 -11.79 -0.39 5.54
C SER A 106 -11.20 0.82 6.26
N TYR A 107 -11.06 0.75 7.59
CA TYR A 107 -10.30 1.75 8.36
C TYR A 107 -8.89 1.97 7.80
N LEU A 108 -8.21 0.89 7.38
CA LEU A 108 -6.89 0.98 6.76
C LEU A 108 -6.92 1.68 5.40
N SER A 109 -7.96 1.47 4.60
CA SER A 109 -8.14 2.13 3.30
C SER A 109 -8.40 3.63 3.46
N VAL A 110 -9.15 4.03 4.49
CA VAL A 110 -9.35 5.44 4.82
C VAL A 110 -8.03 6.10 5.25
N ASN A 111 -7.28 5.46 6.15
CA ASN A 111 -5.97 5.98 6.57
C ASN A 111 -4.98 6.07 5.40
N TYR A 112 -4.99 5.07 4.52
CA TYR A 112 -4.18 5.09 3.32
C TYR A 112 -4.55 6.27 2.42
N CYS A 113 -5.85 6.54 2.22
CA CYS A 113 -6.24 7.74 1.48
C CYS A 113 -5.74 9.01 2.16
N VAL A 114 -5.91 9.16 3.47
CA VAL A 114 -5.43 10.34 4.21
C VAL A 114 -3.92 10.52 4.05
N ALA A 115 -3.13 9.45 4.12
CA ALA A 115 -1.68 9.49 3.92
C ALA A 115 -1.27 9.94 2.52
N VAL A 116 -1.93 9.43 1.47
CA VAL A 116 -1.69 9.87 0.08
C VAL A 116 -2.06 11.34 -0.10
N ARG A 117 -3.23 11.76 0.41
CA ARG A 117 -3.69 13.16 0.36
C ARG A 117 -2.70 14.10 1.06
N ALA A 118 -2.19 13.71 2.23
CA ALA A 118 -1.19 14.50 2.95
C ALA A 118 0.11 14.69 2.15
N ARG A 119 0.58 13.65 1.45
CA ARG A 119 1.78 13.72 0.59
C ARG A 119 1.58 14.60 -0.65
N LEU A 120 0.38 14.57 -1.24
CA LEU A 120 0.00 15.46 -2.34
C LEU A 120 -0.05 16.91 -1.86
N PHE A 121 -0.73 17.17 -0.74
CA PHE A 121 -0.85 18.49 -0.15
C PHE A 121 0.51 19.10 0.23
N ALA A 122 1.39 18.31 0.86
CA ALA A 122 2.73 18.74 1.24
C ALA A 122 3.61 19.15 0.05
N ARG A 123 3.25 18.74 -1.17
CA ARG A 123 3.91 19.11 -2.43
C ARG A 123 3.19 20.24 -3.18
N GLY A 124 2.16 20.84 -2.60
CA GLY A 124 1.39 21.93 -3.20
C GLY A 124 0.31 21.49 -4.18
N PHE A 125 0.00 20.20 -4.28
CA PHE A 125 -1.07 19.74 -5.16
C PHE A 125 -2.45 19.90 -4.51
N ARG A 126 -3.40 20.42 -5.29
CA ARG A 126 -4.79 20.53 -4.86
C ARG A 126 -5.40 19.14 -4.77
N VAL A 127 -5.87 18.80 -3.59
CA VAL A 127 -6.59 17.54 -3.33
C VAL A 127 -8.08 17.85 -3.22
N THR A 128 -8.88 17.29 -4.12
CA THR A 128 -10.34 17.47 -4.15
C THR A 128 -11.08 16.25 -3.57
N GLY A 129 -12.40 16.36 -3.42
CA GLY A 129 -13.23 15.29 -2.87
C GLY A 129 -13.15 15.14 -1.36
N THR A 130 -14.09 14.38 -0.81
CA THR A 130 -14.21 14.07 0.62
C THR A 130 -13.48 12.78 0.96
N VAL A 131 -12.97 12.68 2.19
CA VAL A 131 -12.45 11.40 2.72
C VAL A 131 -13.63 10.49 3.07
N PRO A 132 -13.71 9.26 2.54
CA PRO A 132 -14.79 8.32 2.86
C PRO A 132 -14.79 7.89 4.33
N VAL A 133 -15.96 7.51 4.83
CA VAL A 133 -16.12 6.91 6.16
C VAL A 133 -15.84 5.40 6.06
N ALA A 134 -15.09 4.87 7.01
CA ALA A 134 -14.81 3.44 7.09
C ALA A 134 -16.10 2.65 7.35
N THR A 135 -16.27 1.54 6.65
CA THR A 135 -17.43 0.63 6.75
C THR A 135 -17.10 -0.67 7.48
N PHE A 136 -15.82 -0.93 7.76
CA PHE A 136 -15.34 -2.05 8.57
C PHE A 136 -13.88 -1.84 9.00
N GLY A 137 -13.42 -2.68 9.94
CA GLY A 137 -12.11 -2.55 10.57
C GLY A 137 -12.13 -1.53 11.71
N GLU A 138 -11.41 -1.81 12.79
CA GLU A 138 -11.39 -0.96 13.98
C GLU A 138 -10.11 -0.10 14.03
N PRO A 139 -10.20 1.13 14.57
CA PRO A 139 -9.03 1.90 14.97
C PRO A 139 -8.27 1.12 16.06
N GLY A 140 -7.17 0.44 15.70
CA GLY A 140 -6.21 -0.10 16.69
C GLY A 140 -5.97 -1.60 16.74
N ARG A 141 -6.48 -2.44 15.82
CA ARG A 141 -6.02 -3.83 15.71
C ARG A 141 -5.04 -4.02 14.55
N ALA A 142 -3.78 -3.67 14.79
CA ALA A 142 -2.66 -4.31 14.11
C ALA A 142 -2.59 -5.76 14.62
N GLY A 143 -3.21 -6.70 13.90
CA GLY A 143 -3.27 -8.11 14.27
C GLY A 143 -1.93 -8.81 14.04
N GLY A 144 -1.04 -8.74 15.04
CA GLY A 144 0.08 -9.66 15.19
C GLY A 144 -0.43 -11.06 15.48
N GLY A 145 -0.22 -11.98 14.54
CA GLY A 145 -0.54 -13.40 14.67
C GLY A 145 0.65 -14.23 15.16
N GLY A 146 1.26 -13.84 16.28
CA GLY A 146 2.19 -14.68 17.04
C GLY A 146 1.46 -15.27 18.24
N GLY A 147 0.82 -16.43 18.06
CA GLY A 147 0.14 -17.11 19.13
C GLY A 147 1.11 -17.56 20.23
N CYS A 148 1.10 -16.88 21.37
CA CYS A 148 1.67 -17.44 22.59
C CYS A 148 0.67 -18.47 23.12
N GLY A 149 1.07 -19.74 23.06
CA GLY A 149 0.29 -20.87 23.53
C GLY A 149 -0.08 -20.73 25.00
N ARG A 150 -1.31 -21.16 25.31
CA ARG A 150 -1.82 -21.46 26.65
C ARG A 150 -0.71 -21.90 27.62
N LYS A 151 -0.46 -21.08 28.65
CA LYS A 151 -0.18 -21.47 30.04
C LYS A 151 0.24 -20.23 30.82
N CYS A 152 -0.65 -19.73 31.66
CA CYS A 152 -0.33 -19.13 32.96
C CYS A 152 -1.66 -18.83 33.67
N LEU A 153 -2.32 -19.89 34.13
CA LEU A 153 -3.33 -19.84 35.19
C LEU A 153 -3.04 -21.00 36.15
N GLY A 154 -2.83 -20.69 37.43
CA GLY A 154 -3.08 -21.63 38.53
C GLY A 154 -1.90 -21.96 39.45
N ALA A 155 -1.79 -21.16 40.53
CA ALA A 155 -1.72 -21.56 41.94
C ALA A 155 -0.62 -22.52 42.48
N GLY A 156 0.03 -22.06 43.55
CA GLY A 156 0.09 -22.82 44.81
C GLY A 156 1.44 -23.42 45.21
N GLY A 157 2.11 -22.79 46.18
CA GLY A 157 3.24 -23.39 46.90
C GLY A 157 3.91 -22.44 47.90
N LEU A 158 3.39 -22.38 49.14
CA LEU A 158 4.19 -22.04 50.32
C LEU A 158 5.33 -23.09 50.45
N ILE A 159 6.48 -22.96 51.13
CA ILE A 159 6.90 -22.39 52.43
C ILE A 159 8.44 -22.52 52.41
N GLY A 160 9.25 -21.56 52.83
CA GLY A 160 9.78 -21.52 54.19
C GLY A 160 11.19 -20.90 54.24
N ARG A 161 11.40 -20.01 55.22
CA ARG A 161 12.69 -19.42 55.64
C ARG A 161 13.58 -20.46 56.31
N VAL A 162 14.90 -20.37 56.17
CA VAL A 162 15.90 -19.93 57.18
C VAL A 162 17.15 -19.48 56.42
#